data_AF-A0A927HP46-F1
#
_entry.id   AF-A0A927HP46-F1
#
_cell.length_a   1.000
_cell.length_b   1.000
_cell.length_c   1.000
_cell.angle_alpha   90.00
_cell.angle_beta   90.00
_cell.angle_gamma   90.00
#
_symmetry.space_group_name_H-M   'P 1'
#
loop_
_entity.id
_entity.type
_entity.pdbx_description
1 polymer ?
#
loop_
_entity_poly.entity_id
_entity_poly.type
_entity_poly.pdbx_seq_one_letter_code
_entity_poly.pdbx_strand_id
1 'polypeptide(L)'
;MLNTLFFWRDKAHPPEPLSDNRSPVPAGYFAPASVEELLGTPLRQQYLQTLWDYSSLPRNLYQQYYLTPLEQCVLLMQQFPVAEQGAYAYPGGMVDCFLKTLANAVKLSKKLHVAAGC
;
A
#
# COMPACT_ATOMS: atom_id res chain seq x y z
N MET A 1 5.21 16.88 -5.02
CA MET A 1 6.19 16.20 -4.16
C MET A 1 5.45 15.22 -3.24
N LEU A 2 5.07 14.05 -3.78
CA LEU A 2 4.29 13.01 -3.07
C LEU A 2 5.13 11.74 -2.92
N ASN A 3 6.28 11.83 -2.25
CA ASN A 3 7.14 10.66 -2.01
C ASN A 3 7.64 10.60 -0.56
N THR A 4 6.93 11.27 0.35
CA THR A 4 7.36 11.44 1.73
C THR A 4 7.28 10.16 2.53
N LEU A 5 6.34 9.25 2.29
CA LEU A 5 6.22 8.03 3.11
C LEU A 5 7.33 7.02 2.86
N PHE A 6 7.81 6.90 1.62
CA PHE A 6 8.95 6.05 1.28
C PHE A 6 10.28 6.62 1.80
N PHE A 7 10.36 7.93 2.00
CA PHE A 7 11.51 8.59 2.62
C PHE A 7 11.69 8.19 4.11
N TRP A 8 10.68 7.58 4.73
CA TRP A 8 10.69 7.22 6.16
C TRP A 8 11.29 5.82 6.38
N ARG A 9 11.57 5.09 5.31
CA ARG A 9 12.40 3.89 5.35
C ARG A 9 13.84 4.35 5.67
N ASP A 10 14.26 4.23 6.93
CA ASP A 10 15.69 4.23 7.25
C ASP A 10 16.37 3.28 6.27
N LYS A 11 17.44 3.74 5.60
CA LYS A 11 18.14 2.99 4.54
C LYS A 11 18.33 1.53 4.98
N ALA A 12 17.43 0.65 4.55
CA ALA A 12 17.67 -0.76 4.60
C ALA A 12 18.81 -1.05 3.62
N HIS A 13 19.61 -2.06 3.97
CA HIS A 13 20.73 -2.57 3.19
C HIS A 13 20.43 -2.54 1.68
N PRO A 14 21.38 -2.09 0.82
CA PRO A 14 21.19 -2.17 -0.62
C PRO A 14 20.73 -3.58 -0.95
N PRO A 15 19.66 -3.78 -1.75
CA PRO A 15 19.29 -5.12 -2.16
C PRO A 15 20.54 -5.76 -2.78
N GLU A 16 20.97 -6.89 -2.23
CA GLU A 16 22.04 -7.66 -2.87
C GLU A 16 21.66 -7.85 -4.34
N PRO A 17 22.60 -7.70 -5.28
CA PRO A 17 22.31 -7.86 -6.69
C PRO A 17 21.91 -9.32 -6.94
N LEU A 18 20.62 -9.58 -6.84
CA LEU A 18 20.02 -10.82 -7.29
C LEU A 18 20.25 -10.85 -8.80
N SER A 19 21.23 -11.68 -9.21
CA SER A 19 21.50 -12.02 -10.60
C SER A 19 20.18 -12.19 -11.33
N ASP A 20 19.88 -11.30 -12.28
CA ASP A 20 18.61 -11.24 -12.99
C ASP A 20 18.53 -12.39 -14.00
N ASN A 21 18.35 -13.60 -13.48
CA ASN A 21 18.01 -14.82 -14.23
C ASN A 21 16.48 -14.95 -14.33
N ARG A 22 15.75 -13.85 -14.56
CA ARG A 22 14.31 -13.93 -14.80
C ARG A 22 14.09 -14.43 -16.23
N SER A 23 13.75 -15.71 -16.35
CA SER A 23 13.19 -16.27 -17.57
C SER A 23 12.04 -15.37 -18.07
N PRO A 24 11.90 -15.17 -19.39
CA PRO A 24 10.89 -14.29 -19.94
C PRO A 24 9.49 -14.70 -19.47
N VAL A 25 8.75 -13.72 -18.94
CA VAL A 25 7.37 -13.94 -18.47
C VAL A 25 6.50 -14.34 -19.67
N PRO A 26 5.75 -15.45 -19.60
CA PRO A 26 4.86 -15.83 -20.68
C PRO A 26 3.78 -14.77 -20.94
N ALA A 27 3.35 -14.65 -22.20
CA ALA A 27 2.29 -13.71 -22.57
C ALA A 27 1.01 -13.97 -21.74
N GLY A 28 0.43 -12.89 -21.20
CA GLY A 28 -0.78 -12.97 -20.35
C GLY A 28 -0.51 -13.14 -18.85
N TYR A 29 0.75 -13.25 -18.43
CA TYR A 29 1.14 -13.34 -17.02
C TYR A 29 1.87 -12.07 -16.56
N PHE A 30 1.84 -11.81 -15.25
CA PHE A 30 2.61 -10.74 -14.62
C PHE A 30 3.85 -11.30 -13.92
N ALA A 31 4.99 -10.63 -14.06
CA ALA A 31 6.09 -10.83 -13.13
C ALA A 31 5.69 -10.34 -11.73
N PRO A 32 6.21 -10.98 -10.66
CA PRO A 32 6.12 -10.41 -9.32
C PRO A 32 6.71 -9.00 -9.29
N ALA A 33 5.93 -8.05 -8.76
CA ALA A 33 6.32 -6.66 -8.58
C ALA A 33 6.77 -6.41 -7.13
N SER A 34 7.68 -5.45 -6.99
CA SER A 34 8.13 -4.94 -5.69
C SER A 34 7.05 -4.11 -4.99
N VAL A 35 7.19 -3.92 -3.67
CA VAL A 35 6.29 -3.05 -2.90
C VAL A 35 6.31 -1.62 -3.45
N GLU A 36 7.50 -1.13 -3.81
CA GLU A 36 7.72 0.20 -4.33
C GLU A 36 6.94 0.42 -5.63
N GLU A 37 6.96 -0.56 -6.54
CA GLU A 37 6.18 -0.52 -7.78
C GLU A 37 4.68 -0.62 -7.50
N LEU A 38 4.27 -1.51 -6.59
CA LEU A 38 2.86 -1.72 -6.26
C LEU A 38 2.25 -0.53 -5.53
N LEU A 39 3.00 0.21 -4.71
CA LEU A 39 2.48 1.35 -3.97
C LEU A 39 2.82 2.70 -4.61
N GLY A 40 3.70 2.72 -5.62
CA GLY A 40 4.23 3.94 -6.22
C GLY A 40 3.23 4.81 -7.00
N THR A 41 2.01 4.32 -7.28
CA THR A 41 1.04 5.12 -8.04
C THR A 41 0.53 6.32 -7.22
N PRO A 42 0.25 7.48 -7.86
CA PRO A 42 -0.16 8.69 -7.13
C PRO A 42 -1.40 8.50 -6.26
N LEU A 43 -2.37 7.71 -6.74
CA LEU A 43 -3.58 7.39 -5.98
C LEU A 43 -3.28 6.59 -4.72
N ARG A 44 -2.41 5.58 -4.81
CA ARG A 44 -2.02 4.73 -3.67
C ARG A 44 -1.24 5.54 -2.64
N GLN A 45 -0.33 6.40 -3.07
CA GLN A 45 0.37 7.35 -2.19
C GLN A 45 -0.61 8.26 -1.43
N GLN A 46 -1.68 8.73 -2.07
CA GLN A 46 -2.71 9.55 -1.41
C GLN A 46 -3.44 8.77 -0.29
N TYR A 47 -3.73 7.48 -0.50
CA TYR A 47 -4.30 6.64 0.55
C TYR A 47 -3.33 6.44 1.71
N LEU A 48 -2.05 6.17 1.42
CA LEU A 48 -1.03 6.02 2.46
C LEU A 48 -0.88 7.32 3.28
N GLN A 49 -0.89 8.48 2.61
CA GLN A 49 -0.86 9.79 3.30
C GLN A 49 -2.09 9.97 4.20
N THR A 50 -3.28 9.58 3.73
CA THR A 50 -4.49 9.58 4.56
C THR A 50 -4.32 8.70 5.80
N LEU A 51 -3.78 7.49 5.65
CA LEU A 51 -3.57 6.59 6.79
C LEU A 51 -2.63 7.21 7.83
N TRP A 52 -1.59 7.91 7.38
CA TRP A 52 -0.67 8.64 8.25
C TRP A 52 -1.33 9.85 8.94
N ASP A 53 -2.02 10.72 8.19
CA ASP A 53 -2.65 11.95 8.72
C ASP A 53 -3.74 11.68 9.77
N TYR A 54 -4.29 10.46 9.76
CA TYR A 54 -5.30 9.99 10.70
C TYR A 54 -4.74 9.10 11.81
N SER A 55 -3.44 8.83 11.82
CA SER A 55 -2.77 8.15 12.91
C SER A 55 -2.31 9.13 13.99
N SER A 56 -2.44 8.73 15.26
CA SER A 56 -1.83 9.43 16.39
C SER A 56 -0.51 8.79 16.83
N LEU A 57 -0.05 7.76 16.11
CA LEU A 57 1.14 7.01 16.49
C LEU A 57 2.42 7.77 16.13
N PRO A 58 3.46 7.69 16.98
CA PRO A 58 4.81 8.06 16.58
C PRO A 58 5.27 7.26 15.35
N ARG A 59 6.13 7.87 14.55
CA ARG A 59 6.68 7.33 13.28
C ARG A 59 7.06 5.84 13.37
N ASN A 60 7.88 5.48 14.35
CA ASN A 60 8.41 4.13 14.49
C ASN A 60 7.30 3.10 14.72
N LEU A 61 6.32 3.43 15.58
CA LEU A 61 5.18 2.55 15.85
C LEU A 61 4.23 2.48 14.65
N TYR A 62 4.02 3.58 13.94
CA TYR A 62 3.26 3.57 12.69
C TYR A 62 3.91 2.64 11.65
N GLN A 63 5.23 2.72 11.47
CA GLN A 63 5.93 1.87 10.52
C GLN A 63 5.82 0.38 10.91
N GLN A 64 6.02 0.06 12.18
CA GLN A 64 5.99 -1.30 12.67
C GLN A 64 4.58 -1.92 12.61
N TYR A 65 3.56 -1.17 13.04
CA TYR A 65 2.21 -1.72 13.23
C TYR A 65 1.24 -1.45 12.09
N TYR A 66 1.48 -0.44 11.24
CA TYR A 66 0.61 -0.10 10.11
C TYR A 66 1.30 -0.39 8.79
N LEU A 67 2.47 0.24 8.55
CA LEU A 67 3.08 0.21 7.22
C LEU A 67 3.63 -1.18 6.86
N THR A 68 4.41 -1.80 7.75
CA THR A 68 5.01 -3.13 7.51
C THR A 68 3.95 -4.21 7.19
N PRO A 69 2.89 -4.41 8.00
CA PRO A 69 1.88 -5.41 7.67
C PRO A 69 1.07 -5.04 6.42
N LEU A 70 0.84 -3.76 6.16
CA LEU A 70 0.19 -3.30 4.93
C LEU A 70 1.00 -3.68 3.69
N GLU A 71 2.32 -3.43 3.70
CA GLU A 71 3.22 -3.78 2.60
C GLU A 71 3.25 -5.30 2.35
N GLN A 72 3.25 -6.11 3.41
CA GLN A 72 3.15 -7.57 3.29
C GLN A 72 1.84 -8.01 2.63
N CYS A 73 0.71 -7.42 3.02
CA CYS A 73 -0.57 -7.67 2.35
C CYS A 73 -0.51 -7.30 0.86
N VAL A 74 0.08 -6.14 0.53
CA VAL A 74 0.19 -5.68 -0.87
C VAL A 74 1.10 -6.59 -1.69
N LEU A 75 2.20 -7.10 -1.11
CA LEU A 75 3.05 -8.10 -1.76
C LEU A 75 2.32 -9.40 -2.07
N LEU A 76 1.33 -9.79 -1.27
CA LEU A 76 0.52 -10.97 -1.53
C LEU A 76 -0.56 -10.70 -2.59
N MET A 77 -1.09 -9.48 -2.63
CA MET A 77 -2.11 -9.07 -3.59
C MET A 77 -1.56 -8.88 -5.02
N GLN A 78 -0.30 -8.44 -5.16
CA GLN A 78 0.34 -8.21 -6.46
C GLN A 78 -0.58 -7.43 -7.43
N GLN A 79 -0.75 -7.95 -8.64
CA GLN A 79 -1.61 -7.38 -9.69
C GLN A 79 -3.00 -8.03 -9.72
N PHE A 80 -3.46 -8.70 -8.65
CA PHE A 80 -4.75 -9.36 -8.69
C PHE A 80 -5.93 -8.37 -8.78
N PRO A 81 -6.94 -8.68 -9.62
CA PRO A 81 -8.23 -8.02 -9.55
C PRO A 81 -9.01 -8.51 -8.32
N VAL A 82 -9.99 -7.74 -7.86
CA VAL A 82 -10.90 -8.20 -6.79
C VAL A 82 -11.83 -9.30 -7.29
N ALA A 83 -12.29 -9.19 -8.54
CA ALA A 83 -13.25 -10.08 -9.18
C ALA A 83 -13.13 -9.94 -10.71
N GLU A 84 -13.85 -10.77 -11.45
CA GLU A 84 -13.86 -10.74 -12.92
C GLU A 84 -14.60 -9.53 -13.51
N GLN A 85 -15.58 -8.97 -12.79
CA GLN A 85 -16.32 -7.76 -13.20
C GLN A 85 -16.51 -6.79 -12.03
N GLY A 86 -16.73 -5.51 -12.35
CA GLY A 86 -17.01 -4.45 -11.38
C GLY A 86 -15.90 -3.42 -11.24
N ALA A 87 -16.00 -2.58 -10.21
CA ALA A 87 -15.19 -1.36 -10.06
C ALA A 87 -13.68 -1.62 -9.83
N TYR A 88 -13.28 -2.83 -9.48
CA TYR A 88 -11.88 -3.23 -9.23
C TYR A 88 -11.47 -4.48 -10.02
N ALA A 89 -12.15 -4.74 -11.14
CA ALA A 89 -11.85 -5.84 -12.05
C ALA A 89 -10.76 -5.43 -13.06
N TYR A 90 -9.60 -5.03 -12.55
CA TYR A 90 -8.42 -4.67 -13.34
C TYR A 90 -7.14 -5.03 -12.58
N PRO A 91 -5.98 -5.13 -13.27
CA PRO A 91 -4.72 -5.45 -12.62
C PRO A 91 -4.36 -4.48 -11.48
N GLY A 92 -4.16 -5.03 -10.28
CA GLY A 92 -3.90 -4.27 -9.06
C GLY A 92 -5.14 -3.68 -8.39
N GLY A 93 -6.34 -3.95 -8.90
CA GLY A 93 -7.60 -3.48 -8.33
C GLY A 93 -7.83 -3.96 -6.89
N MET A 94 -7.27 -5.11 -6.50
CA MET A 94 -7.33 -5.60 -5.11
C MET A 94 -6.58 -4.67 -4.15
N VAL A 95 -5.39 -4.18 -4.54
CA VAL A 95 -4.61 -3.21 -3.75
C VAL A 95 -5.39 -1.90 -3.59
N ASP A 96 -6.01 -1.41 -4.67
CA ASP A 96 -6.77 -0.16 -4.65
C ASP A 96 -8.03 -0.27 -3.78
N CYS A 97 -8.74 -1.38 -3.87
CA CYS A 97 -9.90 -1.67 -3.02
C CYS A 97 -9.50 -1.72 -1.53
N PHE A 98 -8.42 -2.43 -1.22
CA PHE A 98 -7.89 -2.57 0.14
C PHE A 98 -7.50 -1.21 0.73
N LEU A 99 -6.67 -0.43 0.03
CA LEU A 99 -6.20 0.87 0.50
C LEU A 99 -7.35 1.87 0.68
N LYS A 100 -8.31 1.90 -0.24
CA LYS A 100 -9.49 2.75 -0.11
C LYS A 100 -10.33 2.36 1.11
N THR A 101 -10.49 1.06 1.37
CA THR A 101 -11.24 0.55 2.52
C THR A 101 -10.59 0.98 3.83
N LEU A 102 -9.27 0.78 3.96
CA LEU A 102 -8.52 1.23 5.13
C LEU A 102 -8.59 2.76 5.31
N ALA A 103 -8.37 3.52 4.24
CA ALA A 103 -8.43 4.98 4.26
C ALA A 103 -9.82 5.49 4.70
N ASN A 104 -10.90 4.82 4.28
CA ASN A 104 -12.25 5.16 4.71
C ASN A 104 -12.49 4.79 6.17
N ALA A 105 -12.03 3.63 6.63
CA ALA A 105 -12.16 3.19 8.01
C ALA A 105 -11.51 4.18 8.99
N VAL A 106 -10.29 4.64 8.71
CA VAL A 106 -9.60 5.62 9.57
C VAL A 106 -10.26 7.00 9.53
N LYS A 107 -10.84 7.40 8.39
CA LYS A 107 -11.61 8.65 8.30
C LYS A 107 -12.85 8.60 9.19
N LEU A 108 -13.52 7.45 9.25
CA LEU A 108 -14.70 7.25 10.09
C LEU A 108 -14.34 7.20 11.57
N SER A 109 -13.26 6.52 11.95
CA SER A 109 -12.86 6.42 13.36
C SER A 109 -12.55 7.79 13.98
N LYS A 110 -11.85 8.67 13.25
CA LYS A 110 -11.59 10.04 13.72
C LYS A 110 -12.87 10.89 13.81
N LYS A 111 -13.81 10.72 12.88
CA LYS A 111 -15.11 11.42 12.95
C LYS A 111 -15.93 11.01 14.16
N LEU A 112 -15.91 9.72 14.52
CA LEU A 112 -16.60 9.22 15.71
C LEU A 112 -15.99 9.78 16.99
N HIS A 113 -14.65 9.87 17.09
CA HIS A 113 -13.99 10.47 18.24
C HIS A 113 -14.34 11.95 18.46
N VAL A 114 -14.62 12.71 17.40
CA VAL A 114 -15.01 14.13 17.50
C VAL A 114 -16.47 14.29 17.95
N ALA A 115 -17.35 13.32 17.65
CA ALA A 115 -18.76 13.38 18.02
C ALA A 115 -19.06 12.98 19.47
N ALA A 116 -18.13 12.29 20.14
CA ALA A 116 -18.30 11.83 21.53
C ALA A 116 -17.86 12.87 22.59
N GLY A 117 -17.54 14.10 22.17
CA GLY A 117 -17.08 15.19 23.03
C GLY A 117 -18.04 16.37 23.16
N CYS A 118 -19.31 16.20 22.78
CA CYS A 118 -20.38 17.20 22.96
C CYS A 118 -21.38 16.75 24.03
#